data_AF-A0A3C1SPS5-F1
#
_entry.id   AF-A0A3C1SPS5-F1
#
_cell.length_a   1.000
_cell.length_b   1.000
_cell.length_c   1.000
_cell.angle_alpha   90.00
_cell.angle_beta   90.00
_cell.angle_gamma   90.00
#
_symmetry.space_group_name_H-M   'P 1'
#
loop_
_entity.id
_entity.type
_entity.pdbx_description
1 polymer ?
#
loop_
_entity_poly.entity_id
_entity_poly.type
_entity_poly.pdbx_seq_one_letter_code
_entity_poly.pdbx_strand_id
1 'polypeptide(L)' 'MNPRALMLEKAARPLYWIMLAAALWVLLRGHNAPGGGFIGGLIALAATAAYAIVFGAAAAGRTRE' A
#
# COMPACT_ATOMS: atom_id res chain seq x y z
N MET A 1 -17.38 19.69 -12.73
CA MET A 1 -17.63 18.50 -11.90
C MET A 1 -16.36 17.66 -11.92
N ASN A 2 -15.52 17.72 -10.87
CA ASN A 2 -14.34 16.85 -10.82
C ASN A 2 -14.82 15.39 -10.66
N PRO A 3 -14.48 14.48 -11.58
CA PRO A 3 -14.87 13.08 -11.44
C PRO A 3 -14.02 12.43 -10.35
N ARG A 4 -14.38 12.63 -9.08
CA ARG A 4 -13.84 11.84 -7.99
C ARG A 4 -14.43 10.44 -8.08
N ALA A 5 -13.57 9.44 -8.27
CA ALA A 5 -13.96 8.04 -8.27
C ALA A 5 -14.30 7.59 -6.83
N LEU A 6 -15.52 7.91 -6.37
CA LEU A 6 -16.00 7.61 -5.01
C LEU A 6 -15.84 6.14 -4.60
N MET A 7 -16.03 5.22 -5.56
CA MET A 7 -15.82 3.78 -5.34
C MET A 7 -14.34 3.48 -5.02
N LEU A 8 -13.41 4.12 -5.74
CA LEU A 8 -11.98 3.93 -5.55
C LEU A 8 -11.50 4.52 -4.22
N GLU A 9 -11.98 5.71 -3.85
CA GLU A 9 -11.68 6.29 -2.52
C GLU A 9 -12.16 5.39 -1.38
N LYS A 10 -13.37 4.83 -1.49
CA LYS A 10 -13.91 3.91 -0.47
C LYS A 10 -13.12 2.60 -0.39
N ALA A 11 -12.68 2.07 -1.54
CA ALA A 11 -11.93 0.82 -1.62
C ALA A 11 -10.44 0.95 -1.25
N ALA A 12 -9.82 2.12 -1.50
CA ALA A 12 -8.38 2.30 -1.35
C ALA A 12 -7.89 2.14 0.09
N ARG A 13 -8.68 2.56 1.09
CA ARG A 13 -8.30 2.46 2.50
C ARG A 13 -8.26 1.02 3.04
N PRO A 14 -9.30 0.18 2.88
CA PRO A 14 -9.18 -1.22 3.27
C PRO A 14 -8.14 -1.97 2.44
N LEU A 15 -8.03 -1.66 1.13
CA LEU A 15 -7.03 -2.29 0.26
C LEU A 15 -5.60 -2.00 0.71
N TYR A 16 -5.30 -0.76 1.09
CA TYR A 16 -3.99 -0.37 1.62
C TYR A 16 -3.57 -1.23 2.83
N TRP A 17 -4.47 -1.37 3.81
CA TRP A 17 -4.18 -2.19 5.00
C TRP A 17 -4.01 -3.67 4.67
N ILE A 18 -4.82 -4.21 3.76
CA ILE A 18 -4.69 -5.60 3.30
C ILE A 18 -3.35 -5.81 2.60
N MET A 19 -2.92 -4.88 1.74
CA MET A 19 -1.64 -4.96 1.06
C MET A 19 -0.46 -4.86 2.03
N LEU A 20 -0.55 -4.01 3.06
CA LEU A 20 0.47 -3.95 4.11
C LEU A 20 0.52 -5.23 4.95
N ALA A 21 -0.63 -5.81 5.30
CA ALA A 21 -0.68 -7.09 5.99
C ALA A 21 -0.07 -8.20 5.13
N ALA A 22 -0.33 -8.20 3.82
CA ALA A 22 0.30 -9.11 2.87
C ALA A 22 1.81 -8.89 2.77
N ALA A 23 2.28 -7.64 2.73
CA ALA A 23 3.71 -7.31 2.75
C ALA A 23 4.40 -7.85 4.01
N LEU A 24 3.78 -7.69 5.18
CA LEU A 24 4.29 -8.21 6.44
C LEU A 24 4.31 -9.74 6.46
N TRP A 25 3.24 -10.38 5.96
CA TRP A 25 3.18 -11.83 5.81
C TRP A 25 4.31 -12.34 4.90
N VAL A 26 4.56 -11.66 3.77
CA VAL A 26 5.65 -11.98 2.82
C VAL A 26 7.03 -11.79 3.44
N LEU A 27 7.20 -10.77 4.28
CA LEU A 27 8.43 -10.53 5.03
C LEU A 27 8.70 -11.69 6.02
N LEU A 28 7.69 -12.09 6.80
CA LEU A 28 7.84 -13.14 7.82
C LEU A 28 8.03 -14.54 7.20
N ARG A 29 7.32 -14.86 6.12
CA ARG A 29 7.41 -16.18 5.45
C ARG A 29 8.69 -16.39 4.64
N GLY A 30 9.44 -15.32 4.34
CA GLY A 30 10.64 -15.37 3.52
C GLY A 30 11.76 -16.27 4.07
N HIS A 31 11.68 -16.66 5.35
CA HIS A 31 12.60 -17.61 5.96
C HIS A 31 12.36 -19.07 5.53
N ASN A 32 11.14 -19.45 5.13
CA ASN A 32 10.74 -20.83 4.88
C ASN A 32 10.26 -21.10 3.44
N ALA A 33 10.09 -20.06 2.63
CA ALA A 33 9.59 -20.14 1.26
C ALA A 33 10.17 -18.98 0.42
N PRO A 34 10.19 -19.05 -0.92
CA PRO A 34 10.58 -17.92 -1.76
C PRO A 34 9.75 -16.68 -1.40
N GLY A 35 10.45 -15.63 -0.96
CA GLY A 35 9.88 -14.48 -0.27
C GLY A 35 10.97 -13.72 0.49
N GLY A 36 10.60 -12.70 1.26
CA GLY A 36 11.53 -11.95 2.11
C GLY A 36 11.41 -10.44 1.99
N GLY A 37 12.43 -9.74 2.49
CA GLY A 37 12.42 -8.28 2.65
C GLY A 37 12.26 -7.49 1.37
N PHE A 38 12.88 -7.92 0.27
CA PHE A 38 12.78 -7.22 -1.01
C PHE A 38 11.35 -7.25 -1.57
N ILE A 39 10.75 -8.43 -1.70
CA ILE A 39 9.39 -8.58 -2.24
C ILE A 39 8.36 -7.94 -1.30
N GLY A 40 8.50 -8.14 0.02
CA GLY A 40 7.65 -7.47 1.01
C GLY A 40 7.75 -5.94 0.92
N GLY A 41 8.96 -5.41 0.73
CA GLY A 41 9.21 -3.99 0.51
C GLY A 41 8.55 -3.44 -0.75
N LEU A 42 8.63 -4.16 -1.88
CA LEU A 42 7.95 -3.76 -3.12
C LEU A 42 6.42 -3.74 -2.97
N ILE A 43 5.85 -4.70 -2.24
CA ILE A 43 4.40 -4.73 -1.96
C ILE A 43 3.99 -3.53 -1.10
N ALA A 44 4.76 -3.21 -0.06
CA ALA A 44 4.50 -2.04 0.79
C ALA A 44 4.64 -0.72 0.02
N LEU A 45 5.63 -0.62 -0.88
CA LEU A 45 5.80 0.53 -1.77
C LEU A 45 4.61 0.67 -2.72
N ALA A 46 4.19 -0.42 -3.36
CA ALA A 46 3.03 -0.42 -4.26
C ALA A 46 1.74 -0.03 -3.54
N ALA A 47 1.52 -0.54 -2.33
CA ALA A 47 0.37 -0.15 -1.49
C ALA A 47 0.36 1.35 -1.22
N THR A 48 1.51 1.90 -0.83
CA THR A 48 1.66 3.32 -0.49
C THR A 48 1.51 4.21 -1.72
N ALA A 49 2.08 3.81 -2.86
CA ALA A 49 1.91 4.51 -4.13
C ALA A 49 0.45 4.51 -4.60
N ALA A 50 -0.24 3.37 -4.52
CA ALA A 50 -1.66 3.26 -4.86
C ALA A 50 -2.53 4.16 -3.97
N TYR A 51 -2.25 4.20 -2.66
CA TYR A 51 -2.94 5.09 -1.74
C TYR A 51 -2.67 6.57 -2.04
N ALA A 52 -1.43 6.92 -2.43
CA ALA A 52 -1.03 8.27 -2.84
C ALA A 52 -1.77 8.75 -4.09
N ILE A 53 -1.98 7.86 -5.08
CA ILE A 53 -2.69 8.18 -6.31
C ILE A 53 -4.16 8.53 -6.01
N VAL A 54 -4.78 7.85 -5.04
CA VAL A 54 -6.20 8.05 -4.71
C VAL A 54 -6.43 9.27 -3.82
N PHE A 55 -5.59 9.49 -2.82
CA PHE A 55 -5.80 10.55 -1.82
C PHE A 55 -4.84 11.74 -1.93
N GLY A 56 -3.94 11.72 -2.92
CA GLY A 56 -2.86 12.70 -3.08
C GLY A 56 -1.62 12.38 -2.25
N ALA A 57 -0.47 12.94 -2.66
CA ALA A 57 0.83 12.67 -2.05
C ALA A 57 0.88 12.99 -0.53
N ALA A 58 0.12 13.99 -0.09
CA ALA A 58 0.01 14.37 1.32
C ALA A 58 -0.65 13.28 2.20
N ALA A 59 -1.45 12.39 1.60
CA ALA A 59 -2.08 11.30 2.34
C ALA A 59 -1.18 10.07 2.46
N ALA A 60 -0.23 9.89 1.54
CA ALA A 60 0.70 8.76 1.53
C ALA A 60 2.01 9.04 2.27
N GLY A 61 2.44 10.30 2.35
CA GLY A 61 3.58 10.73 3.14
C GLY A 61 3.15 11.29 4.49
N ARG A 62 3.52 10.61 5.59
CA ARG A 62 3.79 11.32 6.86
C ARG A 62 5.20 11.92 6.88
N THR A 63 5.83 12.09 5.73
CA THR A 63 6.95 13.00 5.55
C THR A 63 6.39 14.42 5.47
N ARG A 64 6.08 14.96 6.64
CA ARG A 64 6.25 16.40 6.85
C ARG A 64 7.74 16.70 6.67
N GLU A 65 7.98 17.84 6.07
CA GLU A 65 9.27 18.51 5.83
C GLU A 65 10.38 18.14 6.82
#